data_AF-A0A3A8Y754-F1
#
_entry.id   AF-A0A3A8Y754-F1
#
_cell.length_a   1.000
_cell.length_b   1.000
_cell.length_c   1.000
_cell.angle_alpha   90.00
_cell.angle_beta   90.00
_cell.angle_gamma   90.00
#
_symmetry.space_group_name_H-M   'P 1'
#
loop_
_entity.id
_entity.type
_entity.pdbx_description
1 polymer ?
#
loop_
_entity_poly.entity_id
_entity_poly.type
_entity_poly.pdbx_seq_one_letter_code
_entity_poly.pdbx_strand_id
1 'polypeptide(L)'
;DRVAFISNGNLVALDTPKRLKEKNSNHRVVIDYLYQGQWETKTIEAPELETGIPFAHDEIISIHSQEPTLEDMFIQYTGRGLS
;
A
#
# COMPACT_ATOMS: atom_id res chain seq x y z
N ASP A 1 -15.78 -5.00 13.98
CA ASP A 1 -15.25 -6.21 13.32
C ASP A 1 -13.74 -6.30 13.45
N ARG A 2 -13.20 -7.50 13.69
CA ARG A 2 -11.76 -7.79 13.85
C ARG A 2 -11.40 -9.07 13.11
N VAL A 3 -10.14 -9.19 12.71
CA VAL A 3 -9.58 -10.38 12.08
C VAL A 3 -8.49 -10.97 12.97
N ALA A 4 -8.50 -12.28 13.11
CA ALA A 4 -7.47 -13.05 13.80
C ALA A 4 -6.60 -13.77 12.77
N PHE A 5 -5.28 -13.61 12.86
CA PHE A 5 -4.33 -14.44 12.12
C PHE A 5 -3.83 -15.56 13.04
N ILE A 6 -4.01 -16.80 12.60
CA ILE A 6 -3.59 -17.99 13.34
C ILE A 6 -2.58 -18.75 12.49
N SER A 7 -1.41 -19.05 13.07
CA SER A 7 -0.38 -19.84 12.42
C SER A 7 0.21 -20.85 13.40
N ASN A 8 0.34 -22.10 12.96
CA ASN A 8 0.84 -23.23 13.77
C ASN A 8 0.18 -23.34 15.15
N GLY A 9 -1.15 -23.17 15.21
CA GLY A 9 -1.93 -23.24 16.45
C GLY A 9 -1.82 -22.02 17.37
N ASN A 10 -1.09 -20.98 16.98
CA ASN A 10 -0.89 -19.77 17.77
C ASN A 10 -1.57 -18.56 17.12
N LEU A 11 -2.16 -17.70 17.94
CA LEU A 11 -2.66 -16.39 17.52
C LEU A 11 -1.47 -15.44 17.31
N VAL A 12 -1.23 -15.00 16.08
CA VAL A 12 -0.10 -14.11 15.76
C VAL A 12 -0.51 -12.64 15.60
N ALA A 13 -1.78 -12.38 15.28
CA ALA A 13 -2.33 -11.02 15.24
C ALA A 13 -3.84 -11.03 15.52
N LEU A 14 -4.35 -9.99 16.17
CA LEU A 14 -5.78 -9.73 16.36
C LEU A 14 -6.05 -8.22 16.41
N ASP A 15 -6.57 -7.66 15.32
CA ASP A 15 -6.92 -6.24 15.24
C ASP A 15 -8.00 -6.02 14.15
N THR A 16 -8.35 -4.77 13.89
CA THR A 16 -9.19 -4.42 12.73
C THR A 16 -8.37 -4.52 11.43
N PRO A 17 -8.99 -4.88 10.28
CA PRO A 17 -8.30 -4.89 8.99
C PRO A 17 -7.58 -3.58 8.68
N LYS A 18 -8.23 -2.45 8.98
CA LYS A 18 -7.67 -1.10 8.78
C LYS A 18 -6.36 -0.93 9.53
N ARG A 19 -6.31 -1.24 10.83
CA ARG A 19 -5.09 -1.10 11.64
C ARG A 19 -3.98 -2.05 11.22
N LEU A 20 -4.33 -3.28 10.80
CA LEU A 20 -3.35 -4.23 10.29
C LEU A 20 -2.68 -3.68 9.02
N LYS A 21 -3.47 -3.12 8.09
CA LYS A 21 -2.94 -2.51 6.87
C LYS A 21 -2.13 -1.24 7.15
N GLU A 22 -2.63 -0.36 8.00
CA GLU A 22 -1.96 0.91 8.33
C GLU A 22 -0.58 0.70 8.96
N LYS A 23 -0.45 -0.22 9.93
CA LYS A 23 0.83 -0.50 10.62
C LYS A 23 1.92 -1.07 9.71
N ASN A 24 1.54 -1.62 8.57
CA ASN A 24 2.41 -2.31 7.64
C ASN A 24 2.35 -1.69 6.25
N SER A 25 1.76 -0.49 6.15
CA SER A 25 1.78 0.26 4.90
C SER A 25 3.20 0.75 4.67
N ASN A 26 3.67 0.61 3.44
CA ASN A 26 4.92 1.23 3.03
C ASN A 26 4.74 2.72 2.74
N HIS A 27 3.53 3.28 2.94
CA HIS A 27 3.21 4.69 2.69
C HIS A 27 3.56 5.15 1.28
N ARG A 28 3.48 4.26 0.29
CA ARG A 28 3.74 4.57 -1.12
C ARG A 28 2.47 4.98 -1.85
N VAL A 29 2.64 5.86 -2.82
CA VAL A 29 1.58 6.31 -3.72
C VAL A 29 2.03 6.09 -5.16
N VAL A 30 1.10 5.66 -5.99
CA VAL A 30 1.28 5.51 -7.43
C VAL A 30 0.53 6.64 -8.10
N ILE A 31 1.20 7.29 -9.04
CA ILE A 31 0.69 8.43 -9.78
C ILE A 31 0.78 8.08 -11.25
N ASP A 32 -0.37 8.07 -11.92
CA ASP A 32 -0.47 7.99 -13.37
C ASP A 32 -0.66 9.41 -13.92
N TYR A 33 0.15 9.77 -14.90
CA TYR A 33 0.22 11.15 -15.41
C TYR A 33 0.58 11.16 -16.89
N LEU A 34 0.28 12.28 -17.55
CA LEU A 34 0.77 12.59 -18.87
C LEU A 34 2.06 13.39 -18.77
N TYR A 35 3.04 13.05 -19.59
CA TYR A 35 4.25 13.85 -19.78
C TYR A 35 4.67 13.80 -21.25
N GLN A 36 4.77 14.97 -21.88
CA GLN A 36 5.07 15.12 -23.31
C GLN A 36 4.10 14.30 -24.19
N GLY A 37 2.83 14.24 -23.79
CA GLY A 37 1.79 13.47 -24.47
C GLY A 37 1.87 11.95 -24.29
N GLN A 38 2.77 11.44 -23.44
CA GLN A 38 2.87 10.01 -23.11
C GLN A 38 2.30 9.73 -21.73
N TRP A 39 1.66 8.57 -21.58
CA TRP A 39 1.21 8.06 -20.29
C TRP A 39 2.38 7.47 -19.52
N GLU A 40 2.59 7.97 -18.32
CA GLU A 40 3.64 7.58 -17.40
C GLU A 40 3.06 7.17 -16.05
N THR A 41 3.76 6.27 -15.37
CA THR A 41 3.42 5.85 -14.00
C THR A 41 4.65 6.01 -13.12
N LYS A 42 4.50 6.66 -11.96
CA LYS A 42 5.57 6.78 -10.97
C LYS A 42 5.08 6.42 -9.59
N THR A 43 5.91 5.70 -8.85
CA THR A 43 5.69 5.43 -7.43
C THR A 43 6.63 6.29 -6.60
N ILE A 44 6.07 7.03 -5.65
CA ILE A 44 6.82 7.86 -4.70
C ILE A 44 6.34 7.55 -3.27
N GLU A 45 7.08 8.01 -2.27
CA GLU A 45 6.64 7.96 -0.89
C GLU A 45 5.60 9.08 -0.63
N ALA A 46 4.57 8.79 0.15
CA ALA A 46 3.50 9.74 0.45
C ALA A 46 3.99 11.07 1.05
N PRO A 47 5.02 11.11 1.92
CA PRO A 47 5.58 12.38 2.40
C PRO A 47 6.14 13.27 1.29
N GLU A 48 6.56 12.72 0.14
CA GLU A 48 7.04 13.53 -0.98
C GLU A 48 5.92 14.42 -1.56
N LEU A 49 4.66 13.97 -1.48
CA LEU A 49 3.49 14.74 -1.90
C LEU A 49 3.22 15.98 -1.03
N GLU A 50 3.74 16.05 0.19
CA GLU A 50 3.52 17.21 1.08
C GLU A 50 4.06 18.51 0.47
N THR A 51 5.05 18.39 -0.42
CA THR A 51 5.66 19.52 -1.15
C THR A 51 5.10 19.73 -2.55
N GLY A 52 4.10 18.93 -2.95
CA GLY A 52 3.60 18.83 -4.31
C GLY A 52 4.14 17.62 -5.06
N ILE A 53 3.87 17.55 -6.37
CA ILE A 53 4.31 16.41 -7.20
C ILE A 53 5.75 16.63 -7.66
N PRO A 54 6.72 15.77 -7.25
CA PRO A 54 8.15 16.07 -7.35
C PRO A 54 8.75 15.76 -8.74
N PHE A 55 7.95 15.86 -9.80
CA PHE A 55 8.38 15.56 -11.16
C PHE A 55 7.52 16.32 -12.19
N ALA A 56 8.10 16.52 -13.38
CA ALA A 56 7.42 17.17 -14.49
C ALA A 56 6.26 16.29 -14.98
N HIS A 57 5.13 16.94 -15.21
CA HIS A 57 3.90 16.35 -15.72
C HIS A 57 3.08 17.44 -16.40
N ASP A 58 2.30 17.05 -17.40
CA ASP A 58 1.35 17.93 -18.08
C ASP A 58 -0.02 17.84 -17.39
N GLU A 59 -0.45 16.61 -17.06
CA GLU A 59 -1.74 16.33 -16.43
C GLU A 59 -1.61 15.12 -15.50
N ILE A 60 -2.23 15.19 -14.33
CA ILE A 60 -2.36 14.03 -13.44
C ILE A 60 -3.66 13.32 -13.76
N ILE A 61 -3.56 12.03 -14.09
CA ILE A 61 -4.72 11.20 -14.42
C ILE A 61 -5.26 10.50 -13.17
N SER A 62 -4.37 9.92 -12.36
CA SER A 62 -4.75 9.10 -11.21
C SER A 62 -3.71 9.18 -10.10
N ILE A 63 -4.17 9.19 -8.85
CA ILE A 63 -3.32 9.01 -7.66
C ILE A 63 -4.00 7.96 -6.79
N HIS A 64 -3.27 6.92 -6.42
CA HIS A 64 -3.77 5.88 -5.51
C HIS A 64 -2.68 5.40 -4.55
N SER A 65 -3.07 5.06 -3.32
CA SER A 65 -2.18 4.48 -2.32
C SER A 65 -1.86 3.02 -2.64
N GLN A 66 -0.61 2.60 -2.46
CA GLN A 66 -0.23 1.19 -2.41
C GLN A 66 -0.48 0.66 -0.99
N GLU A 67 -1.74 0.39 -0.69
CA GLU A 67 -2.11 -0.26 0.56
C GLU A 67 -1.92 -1.78 0.47
N PRO A 68 -1.31 -2.41 1.50
CA PRO A 68 -1.24 -3.85 1.54
C PRO A 68 -2.63 -4.48 1.64
N THR A 69 -2.79 -5.64 1.03
CA THR A 69 -3.98 -6.48 1.18
C THR A 69 -3.94 -7.21 2.53
N LEU A 70 -5.07 -7.79 2.96
CA LEU A 70 -5.05 -8.65 4.15
C LEU A 70 -4.21 -9.92 3.97
N GLU A 71 -4.06 -10.39 2.73
CA GLU A 71 -3.20 -11.53 2.40
C GLU A 71 -1.73 -11.18 2.56
N ASP A 72 -1.30 -10.00 2.08
CA ASP A 72 0.07 -9.50 2.31
C ASP A 72 0.37 -9.43 3.80
N MET A 73 -0.59 -8.97 4.60
CA MET A 73 -0.46 -8.95 6.06
C MET A 73 -0.34 -10.36 6.63
N PHE A 74 -1.18 -11.29 6.19
CA PHE A 74 -1.09 -12.66 6.64
C PHE A 74 0.28 -13.27 6.35
N ILE A 75 0.81 -13.08 5.14
CA ILE A 75 2.14 -13.54 4.75
C ILE A 75 3.21 -12.89 5.64
N GLN A 76 3.14 -11.58 5.86
CA GLN A 76 4.10 -10.87 6.69
C GLN A 76 4.11 -11.37 8.15
N TYR A 77 2.95 -11.64 8.74
CA TYR A 77 2.85 -12.13 10.11
C TYR A 77 3.14 -13.63 10.28
N THR A 78 2.92 -14.44 9.24
CA THR A 78 3.01 -15.90 9.34
C THR A 78 4.20 -16.52 8.61
N GLY A 79 4.84 -15.77 7.72
CA GLY A 79 5.93 -16.24 6.86
C GLY A 79 5.49 -17.19 5.74
N ARG A 80 4.18 -17.36 5.50
CA ARG A 80 3.63 -18.25 4.49
C ARG A 80 2.32 -17.70 3.89
N GLY A 81 2.03 -18.08 2.65
CA GLY A 81 0.76 -17.78 1.98
C GLY A 81 -0.43 -18.52 2.59
N LEU A 82 -1.63 -18.08 2.23
CA LEU A 82 -2.86 -18.84 2.42
C LEU A 82 -2.89 -19.93 1.34
N SER A 83 -2.47 -21.15 1.68
CA SER A 83 -2.61 -22.34 0.83
C SER A 83 -3.92 -23.07 1.08
#